data_AF-A0A644ZGB8-F1
#
_entry.id   AF-A0A644ZGB8-F1
#
_cell.length_a   1.000
_cell.length_b   1.000
_cell.length_c   1.000
_cell.angle_alpha   90.00
_cell.angle_beta   90.00
_cell.angle_gamma   90.00
#
_symmetry.space_group_name_H-M   'P 1'
#
loop_
_entity.id
_entity.type
_entity.pdbx_description
1 polymer ?
#
loop_
_entity_poly.entity_id
_entity_poly.type
_entity_poly.pdbx_seq_one_letter_code
_entity_poly.pdbx_strand_id
1 'polypeptide(L)'
;MGGYHSSHISRYYPNTFDYVGLFSAAIVPDKNMKSKVYENIDETLLKQKQNGCKLYWIGIGKEDFLYRANTDYRKKLDAMDFKYIYRESEGGHTWRNWRIYLSEFLPLLFN
;
A
#
# COMPACT_ATOMS: atom_id res chain seq x y z
N MET A 1 -0.70 -9.84 8.25
CA MET A 1 -0.32 -8.67 7.45
C MET A 1 -1.28 -8.51 6.28
N GLY A 2 -2.28 -7.63 6.38
CA GLY A 2 -3.22 -7.38 5.27
C GLY A 2 -2.61 -6.50 4.19
N GLY A 3 -2.08 -5.33 4.58
CA GLY A 3 -1.48 -4.37 3.64
C GLY A 3 -0.31 -4.93 2.82
N TYR A 4 0.52 -5.80 3.41
CA TYR A 4 1.57 -6.51 2.66
C TYR A 4 1.00 -7.31 1.49
N HIS A 5 -0.02 -8.15 1.76
CA HIS A 5 -0.68 -8.93 0.72
C HIS A 5 -1.39 -8.02 -0.30
N SER A 6 -2.11 -7.00 0.15
CA SER A 6 -2.79 -6.05 -0.75
C SER A 6 -1.81 -5.36 -1.70
N SER A 7 -0.64 -4.92 -1.21
CA SER A 7 0.39 -4.31 -2.06
C SER A 7 0.93 -5.29 -3.10
N HIS A 8 1.35 -6.48 -2.67
CA HIS A 8 1.97 -7.46 -3.57
C HIS A 8 0.98 -8.10 -4.55
N ILE A 9 -0.25 -8.40 -4.13
CA ILE A 9 -1.28 -8.97 -4.99
C ILE A 9 -1.72 -7.95 -6.04
N SER A 10 -2.02 -6.71 -5.62
CA SER A 10 -2.56 -5.70 -6.54
C SER A 10 -1.58 -5.28 -7.63
N ARG A 11 -0.28 -5.19 -7.33
CA ARG A 11 0.73 -4.90 -8.36
C ARG A 11 0.97 -6.08 -9.29
N TYR A 12 0.86 -7.32 -8.78
CA TYR A 12 1.21 -8.53 -9.52
C TYR A 12 0.11 -8.97 -10.48
N TYR A 13 -1.16 -8.73 -10.12
CA TYR A 13 -2.32 -9.04 -10.96
C TYR A 13 -2.85 -7.75 -11.63
N PRO A 14 -2.32 -7.38 -12.82
CA PRO A 14 -2.80 -6.22 -13.55
C PRO A 14 -4.29 -6.36 -13.90
N ASN A 15 -4.97 -5.24 -14.15
CA ASN A 15 -6.38 -5.19 -14.58
C ASN A 15 -7.37 -5.92 -13.65
N THR A 16 -7.05 -6.04 -12.35
CA THR A 16 -7.89 -6.75 -11.38
C THR A 16 -8.42 -5.84 -10.27
N PHE A 17 -7.63 -4.86 -9.81
CA PHE A 17 -7.96 -4.05 -8.63
C PHE A 17 -7.86 -2.55 -8.93
N ASP A 18 -9.00 -1.88 -8.97
CA ASP A 18 -9.09 -0.42 -9.12
C ASP A 18 -8.78 0.33 -7.81
N TYR A 19 -9.04 -0.29 -6.65
CA TYR A 19 -8.95 0.34 -5.33
C TYR A 19 -8.10 -0.51 -4.38
N VAL A 20 -7.08 0.09 -3.78
CA VAL A 20 -6.11 -0.59 -2.91
C VAL A 20 -5.90 0.22 -1.63
N GLY A 21 -6.12 -0.42 -0.48
CA GLY A 21 -5.89 0.16 0.85
C GLY A 21 -4.76 -0.55 1.60
N LEU A 22 -3.74 0.21 2.00
CA LEU A 22 -2.59 -0.24 2.77
C LEU A 22 -2.65 0.35 4.19
N PHE A 23 -3.05 -0.46 5.16
CA PHE A 23 -3.18 -0.04 6.57
C PHE A 23 -2.01 -0.58 7.39
N SER A 24 -1.15 0.30 7.90
CA SER A 24 0.10 -0.05 8.60
C SER A 24 0.84 -1.19 7.90
N ALA A 25 1.06 -1.05 6.59
CA ALA A 25 1.51 -2.17 5.77
C ALA A 25 2.99 -2.44 5.97
N ALA A 26 3.37 -3.72 6.08
CA ALA A 26 4.73 -4.08 5.72
C ALA A 26 4.86 -4.08 4.20
N ILE A 27 6.06 -3.74 3.72
CA ILE A 27 6.29 -3.48 2.28
C ILE A 27 7.37 -4.39 1.71
N VAL A 28 8.41 -4.68 2.48
CA VAL A 28 9.61 -5.37 1.98
C VAL A 28 9.46 -6.87 2.19
N PRO A 29 9.52 -7.70 1.13
CA PRO A 29 9.57 -9.16 1.27
C PRO A 29 10.84 -9.62 2.00
N ASP A 30 10.76 -10.78 2.66
CA ASP A 30 11.94 -11.47 3.15
C ASP A 30 12.83 -11.88 1.97
N LYS A 31 14.15 -11.66 2.07
CA LYS A 31 15.14 -12.04 1.04
C LYS A 31 15.17 -13.54 0.77
N ASN A 32 14.77 -14.36 1.74
CA ASN A 32 14.74 -15.81 1.59
C ASN A 32 13.45 -16.32 0.92
N MET A 33 12.42 -15.48 0.79
CA MET A 33 11.17 -15.86 0.12
C MET A 33 11.34 -15.84 -1.39
N LYS A 34 11.29 -17.03 -1.99
CA LYS A 34 11.35 -17.20 -3.45
C LYS A 34 9.94 -17.41 -4.00
N SER A 35 9.36 -16.36 -4.57
CA SER A 35 8.11 -16.41 -5.32
C SER A 35 8.10 -15.32 -6.37
N LYS A 36 7.54 -15.63 -7.55
CA LYS A 36 7.34 -14.67 -8.64
C LYS A 36 6.60 -13.40 -8.20
N VAL A 37 5.71 -13.53 -7.21
CA VAL A 37 4.98 -12.39 -6.64
C VAL A 37 5.94 -11.35 -6.09
N TYR A 38 7.11 -11.71 -5.56
CA TYR A 38 8.07 -10.78 -4.92
C TYR A 38 9.17 -10.27 -5.85
N GLU A 39 9.19 -10.75 -7.10
CA GLU A 39 10.12 -10.30 -8.13
C GLU A 39 9.59 -9.04 -8.84
N ASN A 40 10.49 -8.33 -9.54
CA ASN A 40 10.19 -7.18 -10.42
C ASN A 40 9.19 -6.17 -9.84
N ILE A 41 9.39 -5.78 -8.57
CA ILE A 41 8.50 -4.87 -7.83
C ILE A 41 8.27 -3.56 -8.61
N ASP A 42 9.34 -2.94 -9.09
CA ASP A 42 9.25 -1.64 -9.76
C ASP A 42 8.50 -1.73 -11.10
N GLU A 43 8.75 -2.79 -11.88
CA GLU A 43 8.05 -3.03 -13.15
C GLU A 43 6.56 -3.29 -12.94
N THR A 44 6.21 -4.09 -11.93
CA THR A 44 4.81 -4.42 -11.62
C THR A 44 4.05 -3.23 -11.03
N LEU A 45 4.70 -2.38 -10.23
CA LEU A 45 4.12 -1.11 -9.78
C LEU A 45 3.91 -0.15 -10.95
N LEU A 46 4.86 -0.06 -11.88
CA LEU A 46 4.69 0.76 -13.08
C LEU A 46 3.51 0.28 -13.93
N LYS A 47 3.36 -1.04 -14.12
CA LYS A 47 2.19 -1.62 -14.79
C LYS A 47 0.90 -1.29 -14.04
N GLN A 48 0.88 -1.39 -12.72
CA GLN A 48 -0.28 -1.02 -11.91
C GLN A 48 -0.66 0.46 -12.09
N LYS A 49 0.33 1.37 -12.11
CA LYS A 49 0.12 2.80 -12.43
C LYS A 49 -0.52 2.96 -13.80
N GLN A 50 0.04 2.30 -14.83
CA GLN A 50 -0.40 2.40 -16.22
C GLN A 50 -1.80 1.82 -16.45
N ASN A 51 -2.20 0.80 -15.68
CA ASN A 51 -3.54 0.21 -15.76
C ASN A 51 -4.65 1.12 -15.20
N GLY A 52 -4.29 2.28 -14.63
CA GLY A 52 -5.28 3.23 -14.13
C GLY A 52 -5.87 2.86 -12.78
N CYS A 53 -5.04 2.41 -11.83
CA CYS A 53 -5.46 2.25 -10.43
C CYS A 53 -6.11 3.56 -9.94
N LYS A 54 -7.42 3.51 -9.65
CA LYS A 54 -8.26 4.68 -9.37
C LYS A 54 -7.98 5.25 -7.98
N LEU A 55 -7.71 4.36 -7.02
CA LEU A 55 -7.40 4.75 -5.65
C LEU A 55 -6.31 3.85 -5.07
N TYR A 56 -5.21 4.47 -4.66
CA TYR A 56 -4.18 3.85 -3.85
C TYR A 56 -4.08 4.61 -2.54
N TRP A 57 -4.43 3.97 -1.42
CA TRP A 57 -4.60 4.63 -0.13
C TRP A 57 -3.63 4.03 0.91
N ILE A 58 -2.85 4.87 1.58
CA ILE A 58 -1.83 4.46 2.54
C ILE A 58 -2.09 5.13 3.89
N GLY A 59 -2.36 4.34 4.92
CA GLY A 59 -2.59 4.81 6.28
C GLY A 59 -1.59 4.23 7.27
N ILE A 60 -0.98 5.06 8.10
CA ILE A 60 -0.05 4.61 9.15
C ILE A 60 -0.03 5.53 10.36
N GLY A 61 0.18 4.96 11.55
CA GLY A 61 0.38 5.71 12.78
C GLY A 61 1.80 6.25 12.88
N LYS A 62 1.99 7.45 13.43
CA LYS A 62 3.31 8.09 13.56
C LYS A 62 4.28 7.34 14.49
N GLU A 63 3.76 6.55 15.42
CA GLU A 63 4.54 5.71 16.36
C GLU A 63 4.57 4.23 15.89
N ASP A 64 4.08 3.93 14.69
CA ASP A 64 4.11 2.56 14.16
C ASP A 64 5.56 2.16 13.82
N PHE A 65 5.96 0.94 14.20
CA PHE A 65 7.30 0.43 13.89
C PHE A 65 7.55 0.28 12.38
N LEU A 66 6.49 0.29 11.55
CA LEU A 66 6.56 0.29 10.08
C LEU A 66 6.58 1.69 9.46
N TYR A 67 6.58 2.76 10.26
CA TYR A 67 6.50 4.14 9.78
C TYR A 67 7.59 4.48 8.76
N ARG A 68 8.84 4.11 9.07
CA ARG A 68 9.97 4.31 8.16
C ARG A 68 9.81 3.54 6.86
N ALA A 69 9.40 2.27 6.93
CA ALA A 69 9.20 1.44 5.73
C ALA A 69 8.12 2.01 4.81
N ASN A 70 7.02 2.55 5.37
CA ASN A 70 5.97 3.21 4.57
C ASN A 70 6.43 4.55 4.03
N THR A 71 7.25 5.29 4.77
CA THR A 71 7.86 6.54 4.29
C THR A 71 8.78 6.29 3.09
N ASP A 72 9.63 5.26 3.17
CA ASP A 72 10.52 4.90 2.07
C ASP A 72 9.75 4.33 0.87
N TYR A 73 8.65 3.62 1.11
CA TYR A 73 7.74 3.18 0.06
C TYR A 73 7.06 4.34 -0.66
N ARG A 74 6.54 5.33 0.08
CA ARG A 74 5.97 6.55 -0.49
C ARG A 74 6.96 7.30 -1.36
N LYS A 75 8.21 7.46 -0.91
CA LYS A 75 9.28 8.06 -1.74
C LYS A 75 9.51 7.31 -3.05
N LYS A 76 9.42 5.97 -3.04
CA LYS A 76 9.49 5.16 -4.27
C LYS A 76 8.31 5.46 -5.20
N LEU A 77 7.09 5.53 -4.66
CA LEU A 77 5.90 5.90 -5.42
C LEU A 77 6.01 7.32 -6.01
N ASP A 78 6.49 8.29 -5.21
CA ASP A 78 6.72 9.67 -5.64
C ASP A 78 7.73 9.74 -6.80
N ALA A 79 8.84 9.00 -6.72
CA ALA A 79 9.86 8.95 -7.78
C ALA A 79 9.33 8.35 -9.10
N MET A 80 8.25 7.58 -9.05
CA MET A 80 7.56 7.01 -10.21
C MET A 80 6.35 7.84 -10.64
N ASP A 81 6.07 8.96 -9.96
CA ASP A 81 4.85 9.76 -10.12
C ASP A 81 3.57 8.88 -9.96
N PHE A 82 3.61 7.90 -9.07
CA PHE A 82 2.46 7.06 -8.74
C PHE A 82 1.59 7.83 -7.74
N LYS A 83 0.37 8.19 -8.14
CA LYS A 83 -0.56 8.93 -7.28
C LYS A 83 -1.14 8.03 -6.17
N TYR A 84 -1.11 8.52 -4.94
CA TYR A 84 -1.73 7.88 -3.79
C TYR A 84 -2.30 8.92 -2.82
N ILE A 85 -3.22 8.49 -1.95
CA ILE A 85 -3.66 9.25 -0.78
C ILE A 85 -2.87 8.77 0.43
N TYR A 86 -2.35 9.72 1.21
CA TYR A 86 -1.64 9.44 2.46
C TYR A 86 -2.43 9.93 3.66
N ARG A 87 -2.56 9.06 4.65
CA ARG A 87 -3.23 9.34 5.92
C ARG A 87 -2.34 8.94 7.09
N GLU A 88 -1.65 9.92 7.67
CA GLU A 88 -0.92 9.72 8.92
C GLU A 88 -1.83 9.93 10.11
N SER A 89 -1.73 9.11 11.15
CA SER A 89 -2.50 9.27 12.40
C SER A 89 -1.63 9.17 13.66
N GLU A 90 -2.20 9.55 14.79
CA GLU A 90 -1.60 9.36 16.11
C GLU A 90 -1.50 7.88 16.49
N GLY A 91 -0.62 7.54 17.45
CA GLY A 91 -0.40 6.17 17.90
C GLY A 91 0.33 5.30 16.87
N GLY A 92 0.25 3.98 17.04
CA GLY A 92 1.05 3.02 16.26
C GLY A 92 0.25 1.87 15.67
N HIS A 93 0.78 0.66 15.81
CA HIS A 93 0.29 -0.55 15.14
C HIS A 93 -0.92 -1.17 15.86
N THR A 94 -2.08 -0.50 15.79
CA THR A 94 -3.25 -0.83 16.62
C THR A 94 -4.56 -0.95 15.84
N TRP A 95 -5.47 -1.77 16.37
CA TRP A 95 -6.83 -1.92 15.86
C TRP A 95 -7.65 -0.63 15.83
N ARG A 96 -7.38 0.30 16.75
CA ARG A 96 -8.05 1.60 16.77
C ARG A 96 -7.77 2.35 15.46
N ASN A 97 -6.51 2.38 15.04
CA ASN A 97 -6.10 3.06 13.82
C ASN A 97 -6.70 2.39 12.59
N TRP A 98 -6.66 1.05 12.51
CA TRP A 98 -7.22 0.34 11.35
C TRP A 98 -8.73 0.49 11.20
N ARG A 99 -9.49 0.61 12.31
CA ARG A 99 -10.92 0.94 12.24
C ARG A 99 -11.16 2.32 11.64
N ILE A 100 -10.37 3.32 12.05
CA ILE A 100 -10.44 4.67 11.48
C ILE A 100 -10.12 4.62 9.98
N TYR A 101 -9.03 3.95 9.60
CA TYR A 101 -8.63 3.85 8.20
C TYR A 101 -9.69 3.17 7.33
N LEU A 102 -10.31 2.10 7.83
CA LEU A 102 -11.39 1.44 7.12
C LEU A 102 -12.60 2.38 6.92
N SER A 103 -13.00 3.09 7.98
CA SER A 103 -14.10 4.05 7.92
C SER A 103 -13.83 5.23 6.98
N GLU A 104 -12.58 5.66 6.83
CA GLU A 104 -12.18 6.72 5.90
C GLU A 104 -12.00 6.21 4.46
N PHE A 105 -11.55 4.97 4.27
CA PHE A 105 -11.29 4.36 2.96
C PHE A 105 -12.56 3.88 2.26
N LEU A 106 -13.48 3.22 2.97
CA LEU A 106 -14.68 2.61 2.37
C LEU A 106 -15.55 3.60 1.58
N PRO A 107 -15.82 4.83 2.06
CA PRO A 107 -16.63 5.80 1.32
C PRO A 107 -15.98 6.27 0.01
N LEU A 108 -14.68 6.04 -0.18
CA LEU A 108 -13.95 6.42 -1.40
C LEU A 108 -14.06 5.38 -2.52
N LEU A 109 -14.63 4.21 -2.23
CA LEU A 109 -14.77 3.12 -3.19
C LEU A 109 -15.94 3.34 -4.13
N PHE A 110 -15.73 3.02 -5.42
CA PHE A 110 -16.78 3.01 -6.46
C PHE A 110 -17.45 4.35 -6.75
N ASN A 111 -16.71 5.44 -6.57
CA ASN A 111 -17.11 6.79 -6.97
C ASN A 111 -16.61 7.16 -8.38
#